data_AF-A0A6G7KBF1-F1
#
_entry.id   AF-A0A6G7KBF1-F1
#
_cell.length_a   1.000
_cell.length_b   1.000
_cell.length_c   1.000
_cell.angle_alpha   90.00
_cell.angle_beta   90.00
_cell.angle_gamma   90.00
#
_symmetry.space_group_name_H-M   'P 1'
#
loop_
_entity.id
_entity.type
_entity.pdbx_description
1 polymer ?
#
loop_
_entity_poly.entity_id
_entity_poly.type
_entity_poly.pdbx_seq_one_letter_code
_entity_poly.pdbx_strand_id
1 'polypeptide(L)' 'MDKEKLTNELLKEHDSEEGSVTFNDLPFDEQKEIFKKALDKNQLYVPYSEIEDKNVIISDNDKAFNHSFYNNEGE' A
#
# COMPACT_ATOMS: atom_id res chain seq x y z
N MET A 1 -5.34 6.23 8.69
CA MET A 1 -5.16 4.78 8.87
C MET A 1 -3.99 4.62 9.82
N ASP A 2 -4.24 4.20 11.07
CA ASP A 2 -3.23 4.19 12.13
C ASP A 2 -2.07 3.26 11.78
N LYS A 3 -0.85 3.81 11.76
CA LYS A 3 0.37 3.05 11.50
C LYS A 3 0.54 1.88 12.47
N GLU A 4 0.19 2.09 13.74
CA GLU A 4 0.19 1.03 14.77
C GLU A 4 -0.79 -0.10 14.44
N LYS A 5 -1.94 0.23 13.86
CA LYS A 5 -2.95 -0.76 13.48
C LYS A 5 -2.45 -1.66 12.34
N LEU A 6 -1.72 -1.09 11.36
CA LEU A 6 -1.12 -1.88 10.27
C LEU A 6 0.02 -2.77 10.76
N THR A 7 0.87 -2.25 11.64
CA THR A 7 1.98 -3.02 12.24
C THR A 7 1.42 -4.22 13.02
N ASN A 8 0.39 -4.01 13.83
CA ASN A 8 -0.28 -5.06 14.58
C ASN A 8 -1.04 -6.06 13.69
N GLU A 9 -1.50 -5.67 12.51
CA GLU A 9 -2.23 -6.57 11.60
C GLU A 9 -1.30 -7.46 10.76
N LEU A 10 -0.06 -7.01 10.50
CA LEU A 10 0.99 -7.79 9.83
C LEU A 10 1.77 -8.69 10.79
N LEU A 11 1.85 -8.32 12.08
CA LEU A 11 2.52 -9.09 13.14
C LEU A 11 1.55 -9.96 13.98
N LYS A 12 0.24 -9.90 13.71
CA LYS A 12 -0.82 -10.56 14.50
C LYS A 12 -0.71 -12.09 14.57
N GLU A 13 0.00 -12.74 13.65
CA GLU A 13 0.30 -14.18 13.75
C GLU A 13 1.34 -14.50 14.84
N HIS A 14 2.06 -13.51 15.34
CA HIS A 14 3.11 -13.65 16.36
C HIS A 14 2.84 -12.89 17.67
N ASP A 15 1.83 -12.03 17.73
CA ASP A 15 1.48 -11.25 18.95
C ASP A 15 0.36 -11.91 19.75
N SER A 16 0.59 -13.13 20.22
CA SER A 16 -0.15 -13.69 21.35
C SER A 16 0.83 -14.16 22.41
N GLU A 17 0.89 -13.35 23.47
CA GLU A 17 1.48 -13.60 24.78
C GLU A 17 2.95 -13.22 25.00
N GLU A 18 3.24 -12.87 26.27
CA GLU A 18 4.47 -12.24 26.76
C GLU A 18 5.75 -12.91 26.22
N GLY A 19 6.45 -12.18 25.34
CA GLY A 19 7.67 -12.63 24.67
C GLY A 19 7.75 -12.23 23.19
N SER A 20 7.18 -11.08 22.80
CA SER A 20 6.98 -10.79 21.38
C SER A 20 8.28 -10.57 20.62
N VAL A 21 8.38 -11.25 19.48
CA VAL A 21 9.45 -11.11 18.49
C VAL A 21 9.16 -9.82 17.73
N THR A 22 9.98 -8.79 17.94
CA THR A 22 9.83 -7.53 17.21
C THR A 22 10.26 -7.72 15.75
N PHE A 23 9.84 -6.84 14.84
CA PHE A 23 10.28 -6.88 13.44
C PHE A 23 11.81 -7.00 13.29
N ASN A 24 12.56 -6.41 14.21
CA ASN A 24 14.03 -6.43 14.23
C ASN A 24 14.62 -7.80 14.63
N ASP A 25 13.83 -8.65 15.28
CA ASP A 25 14.23 -9.98 15.74
C ASP A 25 13.99 -11.05 14.66
N LEU A 26 13.30 -10.70 13.56
CA LEU A 26 13.04 -11.60 12.44
C LEU A 26 14.29 -11.79 11.56
N PRO A 27 14.48 -12.97 10.93
CA PRO A 27 15.47 -13.15 9.89
C PRO A 27 15.32 -12.13 8.77
N PHE A 28 16.45 -11.73 8.17
CA PHE A 28 16.48 -10.68 7.15
C PHE A 28 15.56 -10.96 5.94
N ASP A 29 15.39 -12.22 5.57
CA ASP A 29 14.51 -12.59 4.47
C ASP A 29 13.03 -12.42 4.82
N GLU A 30 12.63 -12.70 6.07
CA GLU A 30 11.27 -12.45 6.55
C GLU A 30 10.98 -10.95 6.65
N GLN A 31 11.95 -10.16 7.12
CA GLN A 31 11.84 -8.69 7.13
C GLN A 31 11.58 -8.12 5.73
N LYS A 32 12.28 -8.63 4.70
CA LYS A 32 12.06 -8.23 3.30
C LYS A 32 10.67 -8.59 2.81
N GLU A 33 10.18 -9.79 3.12
CA GLU A 33 8.85 -10.21 2.68
C GLU A 33 7.74 -9.38 3.33
N ILE A 34 7.87 -9.06 4.62
CA ILE A 34 6.94 -8.13 5.29
C ILE A 34 7.03 -6.73 4.66
N PHE A 35 8.22 -6.24 4.34
CA PHE A 35 8.41 -4.94 3.70
C PHE A 35 7.83 -4.89 2.28
N LYS A 36 8.04 -5.93 1.46
CA LYS A 36 7.40 -6.05 0.14
C LYS A 36 5.89 -6.07 0.25
N LYS A 37 5.33 -6.87 1.16
CA LYS A 37 3.89 -6.90 1.42
C LYS A 37 3.37 -5.54 1.89
N ALA A 38 4.14 -4.80 2.69
CA ALA A 38 3.77 -3.46 3.11
C ALA A 38 3.81 -2.43 1.96
N LEU A 39 4.80 -2.53 1.06
CA LEU A 39 4.87 -1.72 -0.16
C LEU A 39 3.68 -2.02 -1.08
N ASP A 40 3.38 -3.29 -1.34
CA ASP A 40 2.26 -3.72 -2.16
C ASP A 40 0.92 -3.26 -1.56
N LYS A 41 0.78 -3.36 -0.23
CA LYS A 41 -0.42 -2.88 0.49
C LYS A 41 -0.60 -1.37 0.43
N ASN A 42 0.47 -0.60 0.26
CA ASN A 42 0.35 0.85 0.27
C ASN A 42 -0.27 1.40 -1.01
N GLN A 43 -0.30 0.64 -2.12
CA GLN A 43 -0.93 1.02 -3.41
C GLN A 43 -0.75 2.52 -3.75
N LEU A 44 0.42 3.08 -3.43
CA LEU A 44 0.68 4.53 -3.38
C LEU A 44 0.80 5.15 -4.79
N TYR A 45 0.74 4.32 -5.82
CA TYR A 45 0.91 4.71 -7.19
C TYR A 45 -0.01 3.88 -8.08
N VAL A 46 -0.78 4.58 -8.90
CA VAL A 46 -1.65 4.00 -9.93
C VAL A 46 -1.18 4.57 -11.27
N PRO A 47 -0.77 3.74 -12.23
CA PRO A 47 -0.48 4.19 -13.58
C PRO A 47 -1.70 4.87 -14.22
N TYR A 48 -1.50 5.92 -15.03
CA TYR A 48 -2.61 6.62 -15.69
C TYR A 48 -3.48 5.68 -16.55
N SER A 49 -2.88 4.66 -17.17
CA SER A 49 -3.61 3.64 -17.94
C SER A 49 -4.60 2.81 -17.12
N GLU A 50 -4.40 2.74 -15.80
CA GLU A 50 -5.20 1.96 -14.85
C GLU A 50 -6.09 2.87 -13.98
N ILE A 51 -6.13 4.18 -14.25
CA ILE A 51 -6.89 5.15 -13.45
C ILE A 51 -8.40 4.87 -13.45
N GLU A 52 -8.89 4.13 -14.46
CA GLU A 52 -10.28 3.70 -14.58
C GLU A 52 -10.54 2.26 -14.10
N ASP A 53 -9.53 1.56 -13.59
CA ASP A 53 -9.72 0.24 -13.01
C ASP A 53 -10.64 0.34 -11.77
N LYS A 54 -11.63 -0.55 -11.72
CA LYS A 54 -12.59 -0.66 -10.61
C LYS A 54 -11.95 -1.13 -9.31
N ASN A 55 -10.78 -1.77 -9.41
CA ASN A 55 -10.00 -2.22 -8.26
C ASN A 55 -9.21 -1.07 -7.62
N VAL A 56 -9.19 0.10 -8.24
CA VAL A 56 -8.50 1.29 -7.77
C VAL A 56 -9.50 2.29 -7.21
N ILE A 57 -9.24 2.79 -6.00
CA ILE A 57 -10.08 3.77 -5.31
C ILE A 57 -9.45 5.15 -5.50
N ILE A 58 -9.81 5.84 -6.58
CA ILE A 58 -9.45 7.24 -6.85
C ILE A 58 -10.74 8.06 -6.94
N SER A 59 -10.72 9.29 -6.41
CA SER A 59 -11.89 10.17 -6.47
C SER A 59 -12.18 10.64 -7.89
N ASP A 60 -13.46 10.83 -8.24
CA ASP A 60 -13.84 11.32 -9.57
C ASP A 60 -13.19 12.68 -9.92
N ASN A 61 -12.94 13.52 -8.91
CA ASN A 61 -12.24 14.80 -9.08
C ASN A 61 -10.77 14.60 -9.46
N ASP A 62 -10.06 13.66 -8.81
CA ASP A 62 -8.66 13.37 -9.13
C ASP A 62 -8.54 12.70 -10.50
N LYS A 63 -9.50 11.84 -10.87
CA LYS A 63 -9.59 11.28 -12.23
C LYS A 63 -9.79 12.38 -13.26
N ALA A 64 -10.78 13.27 -13.07
CA ALA A 64 -11.07 14.36 -13.98
C ALA A 64 -9.87 15.32 -14.14
N PHE A 65 -9.17 15.63 -13.05
CA PHE A 65 -7.93 16.41 -13.10
C PHE A 65 -6.85 15.75 -13.95
N ASN A 66 -6.55 14.46 -13.70
CA ASN A 66 -5.56 13.72 -14.49
C ASN A 66 -5.97 13.62 -15.96
N HIS A 67 -7.24 13.35 -16.26
CA HIS A 67 -7.76 13.36 -17.62
C HIS A 67 -7.59 14.72 -18.29
N SER A 68 -7.84 15.83 -17.59
CA SER A 68 -7.61 17.17 -18.15
C SER A 68 -6.14 17.45 -18.51
N PHE A 69 -5.20 16.80 -17.82
CA PHE A 69 -3.78 16.97 -18.06
C PHE A 69 -3.29 16.09 -19.22
N TYR A 70 -3.66 14.81 -19.22
CA TYR A 70 -3.16 13.81 -20.17
C TYR A 70 -4.02 13.64 -21.43
N ASN A 71 -5.31 14.00 -21.42
CA ASN A 71 -6.15 13.98 -22.63
C ASN A 71 -6.01 15.24 -23.50
N ASN A 72 -5.16 16.20 -23.10
CA ASN A 72 -4.83 17.38 -23.90
C ASN A 72 -3.60 17.19 -24.81
N GLU A 73 -3.10 15.96 -24.97
CA GLU A 73 -2.11 15.65 -26.02
C GLU A 73 -2.79 15.58 -27.40
N GLY A 74 -3.21 16.72 -27.94
CA GLY A 74 -3.90 16.75 -29.23
C GLY A 74 -4.34 18.09 -29.81
N GLU A 75 -3.84 19.24 -29.34
CA GLU A 75 -3.95 20.52 -30.07
C GLU A 75 -2.60 21.20 -30.27
#